data_AF-A0AAE1GDQ5-F1
#
_entry.id   AF-A0AAE1GDQ5-F1
#
_cell.length_a   1.000
_cell.length_b   1.000
_cell.length_c   1.000
_cell.angle_alpha   90.00
_cell.angle_beta   90.00
_cell.angle_gamma   90.00
#
_symmetry.space_group_name_H-M   'P 1'
#
loop_
_entity.id
_entity.type
_entity.pdbx_description
1 polymer ?
#
loop_
_entity_poly.entity_id
_entity_poly.type
_entity_poly.pdbx_seq_one_letter_code
_entity_poly.pdbx_strand_id
1 'polypeptide(L)'
;MHQQRLWRHRKDTWRKEGRDVMDPTVGGGGGVMRNVSVDGEGGANSKKQKCDMCRNHYQMKEKRGHKNVCPFQNCQCDYCGLTRKRQDVMRHYQLVKRSKVITSQQASQKQVEAYEYVMQVTRELAQFPLD
;
A
#
# COMPACT_ATOMS: atom_id res chain seq x y z
N MET A 1 15.49 -11.61 -6.48
CA MET A 1 15.65 -10.18 -6.06
C MET A 1 15.75 -9.14 -7.21
N HIS A 2 15.92 -9.54 -8.47
CA HIS A 2 16.13 -8.64 -9.63
C HIS A 2 14.88 -7.84 -10.06
N GLN A 3 13.69 -8.41 -9.93
CA GLN A 3 12.46 -7.84 -10.51
C GLN A 3 11.87 -6.65 -9.71
N GLN A 4 12.12 -6.58 -8.39
CA GLN A 4 11.74 -5.40 -7.60
C GLN A 4 12.59 -4.16 -7.94
N ARG A 5 13.85 -4.37 -8.37
CA ARG A 5 14.75 -3.31 -8.83
C ARG A 5 14.29 -2.73 -10.17
N LEU A 6 13.88 -3.57 -11.12
CA LEU A 6 13.34 -3.12 -12.41
C LEU A 6 12.04 -2.31 -12.27
N TRP A 7 11.14 -2.69 -11.35
CA TRP A 7 9.93 -1.91 -11.08
C TRP A 7 10.22 -0.57 -10.41
N ARG A 8 11.18 -0.52 -9.46
CA ARG A 8 11.63 0.75 -8.85
C ARG A 8 12.25 1.66 -9.91
N HIS A 9 13.17 1.14 -10.72
CA HIS A 9 13.82 1.88 -11.80
C HIS A 9 12.79 2.44 -12.80
N ARG A 10 11.87 1.60 -13.30
CA ARG A 10 10.81 2.04 -14.23
C ARG A 10 9.83 3.02 -13.57
N LYS A 11 9.57 2.92 -12.27
CA LYS A 11 8.76 3.93 -11.56
C LYS A 11 9.50 5.25 -11.38
N ASP A 12 10.81 5.21 -11.22
CA ASP A 12 11.68 6.38 -11.10
C ASP A 12 11.88 7.08 -12.46
N THR A 13 11.95 6.34 -13.56
CA THR A 13 11.97 6.94 -14.91
C THR A 13 10.69 7.72 -15.19
N TRP A 14 9.52 7.17 -14.84
CA TRP A 14 8.23 7.87 -14.98
C TRP A 14 8.10 9.11 -14.07
N ARG A 15 8.81 9.14 -12.93
CA ARG A 15 8.82 10.30 -12.01
C ARG A 15 9.80 11.39 -12.47
N LYS A 16 10.86 11.03 -13.22
CA LYS A 16 11.78 11.98 -13.84
C LYS A 16 11.14 12.63 -15.08
N GLU A 17 10.60 11.82 -15.99
CA GLU A 17 9.96 12.29 -17.22
C GLU A 17 8.74 13.21 -16.95
N GLY A 18 8.03 13.02 -15.83
CA GLY A 18 6.92 13.90 -15.42
C GLY A 18 7.34 15.15 -14.65
N ARG A 19 8.64 15.39 -14.42
CA ARG A 19 9.16 16.57 -13.73
C ARG A 19 9.62 17.66 -14.69
N ASP A 20 9.92 17.35 -15.95
CA ASP A 20 10.52 18.33 -16.89
C ASP A 20 9.49 19.25 -17.59
N VAL A 21 8.25 19.36 -17.08
CA VAL A 21 7.28 20.38 -17.49
C VAL A 21 6.94 21.26 -16.30
N MET A 22 7.85 22.16 -15.98
CA MET A 22 7.59 23.29 -15.10
C MET A 22 8.01 24.56 -15.84
N ASP A 23 6.99 25.20 -16.41
CA ASP A 23 7.03 26.57 -16.94
C ASP A 23 7.26 27.55 -15.77
N PRO A 24 8.35 28.34 -15.76
CA PRO A 24 8.67 29.22 -14.65
C PRO A 24 7.98 30.59 -14.86
N THR A 25 6.64 30.62 -14.80
CA THR A 25 5.90 31.88 -14.81
C THR A 25 4.67 31.81 -13.90
N VAL A 26 4.83 32.21 -12.62
CA VAL A 26 3.83 32.89 -11.76
C VAL A 26 4.12 32.61 -10.28
N GLY A 27 4.37 33.68 -9.52
CA GLY A 27 4.54 33.66 -8.07
C GLY A 27 3.30 34.14 -7.31
N GLY A 28 3.39 34.00 -5.98
CA GLY A 28 2.76 34.91 -5.02
C GLY A 28 1.42 34.50 -4.38
N GLY A 29 1.38 34.60 -3.04
CA GLY A 29 0.18 35.05 -2.32
C GLY A 29 -0.56 33.99 -1.50
N GLY A 30 -0.50 34.12 -0.17
CA GLY A 30 -1.35 33.37 0.77
C GLY A 30 -2.77 33.96 0.91
N GLY A 31 -3.66 33.17 1.51
CA GLY A 31 -5.01 33.60 1.88
C GLY A 31 -5.84 32.46 2.47
N VAL A 32 -6.11 32.53 3.77
CA VAL A 32 -7.05 31.67 4.50
C VAL A 32 -8.48 32.17 4.31
N MET A 33 -9.35 31.39 3.68
CA MET A 33 -10.81 31.47 3.85
C MET A 33 -11.43 30.06 3.82
N ARG A 34 -12.24 29.78 4.85
CA ARG A 34 -13.10 28.59 5.03
C ARG A 34 -14.53 29.05 4.70
N ASN A 35 -15.52 28.26 4.31
CA ASN A 35 -15.65 27.01 3.55
C ASN A 35 -17.11 27.07 3.04
N VAL A 36 -17.36 26.91 1.73
CA VAL A 36 -18.71 26.75 1.17
C VAL A 36 -18.78 25.34 0.59
N SER A 37 -19.73 24.57 1.11
CA SER A 37 -19.99 23.18 0.76
C SER A 37 -20.47 23.05 -0.69
N VAL A 38 -19.65 22.44 -1.55
CA VAL A 38 -20.06 21.89 -2.86
C VAL A 38 -19.27 20.60 -3.12
N ASP A 39 -19.95 19.65 -3.76
CA ASP A 39 -19.64 18.23 -3.91
C ASP A 39 -18.17 17.86 -4.15
N GLY A 40 -17.70 16.91 -3.34
CA GLY A 40 -16.28 16.60 -3.14
C GLY A 40 -15.59 15.91 -4.31
N GLU A 41 -15.15 16.70 -5.28
CA GLU A 41 -13.99 16.39 -6.12
C GLU A 41 -12.71 16.94 -5.44
N GLY A 42 -12.21 16.18 -4.46
CA GLY A 42 -11.00 16.51 -3.72
C GLY A 42 -9.72 16.34 -4.56
N GLY A 43 -9.32 17.42 -5.22
CA GLY A 43 -7.99 17.60 -5.78
C GLY A 43 -6.91 17.72 -4.70
N ALA A 44 -6.19 16.61 -4.48
CA ALA A 44 -4.88 16.59 -3.82
C ALA A 44 -4.11 15.36 -4.32
N ASN A 45 -3.60 15.39 -5.57
CA ASN A 45 -2.75 14.37 -6.23
C ASN A 45 -2.84 12.95 -5.61
N SER A 46 -4.06 12.43 -5.49
CA SER A 46 -4.34 11.18 -4.79
C SER A 46 -4.12 10.07 -5.78
N LYS A 47 -2.84 9.69 -5.98
CA LYS A 47 -2.47 8.65 -6.94
C LYS A 47 -3.37 7.43 -6.77
N LYS A 48 -4.21 7.21 -7.78
CA LYS A 48 -5.18 6.10 -7.81
C LYS A 48 -4.45 4.79 -7.58
N GLN A 49 -4.81 4.09 -6.51
CA GLN A 49 -4.19 2.84 -6.14
C GLN A 49 -4.45 1.78 -7.22
N LYS A 50 -3.42 1.01 -7.56
CA LYS A 50 -3.51 -0.10 -8.52
C LYS A 50 -3.80 -1.41 -7.78
N CYS A 51 -4.45 -2.36 -8.45
CA CYS A 51 -4.72 -3.68 -7.89
C CYS A 51 -3.43 -4.48 -7.74
N ASP A 52 -3.13 -4.92 -6.51
CA ASP A 52 -1.90 -5.66 -6.23
C ASP A 52 -1.86 -7.01 -6.96
N MET A 53 -3.00 -7.69 -7.12
CA MET A 53 -3.07 -8.98 -7.85
C MET A 53 -2.72 -8.81 -9.32
N CYS A 54 -3.34 -7.84 -9.99
CA CYS A 54 -3.04 -7.54 -11.39
C CYS A 54 -1.59 -7.10 -11.59
N ARG A 55 -1.05 -6.32 -10.66
CA ARG A 55 0.36 -5.89 -10.71
C ARG A 55 1.32 -7.07 -10.70
N ASN A 56 1.02 -8.13 -9.95
CA ASN A 56 1.86 -9.35 -9.91
C ASN A 56 1.89 -10.09 -11.26
N HIS A 57 0.90 -9.88 -12.12
CA HIS A 57 0.81 -10.41 -13.48
C HIS A 57 1.04 -9.33 -14.56
N TYR A 58 1.78 -8.27 -14.22
CA TYR A 58 2.16 -7.18 -15.12
C TYR A 58 1.00 -6.34 -15.68
N GLN A 59 -0.20 -6.45 -15.11
CA GLN A 59 -1.38 -5.65 -15.50
C GLN A 59 -1.65 -4.51 -14.51
N MET A 60 -1.87 -3.30 -15.02
CA MET A 60 -2.06 -2.09 -14.21
C MET A 60 -3.52 -1.63 -14.17
N LYS A 61 -4.37 -2.38 -13.48
CA LYS A 61 -5.79 -2.02 -13.25
C LYS A 61 -5.95 -1.15 -12.00
N GLU A 62 -6.86 -0.19 -12.03
CA GLU A 62 -7.23 0.58 -10.83
C GLU A 62 -7.89 -0.33 -9.80
N LYS A 63 -7.62 -0.10 -8.50
CA LYS A 63 -8.12 -0.95 -7.42
C LYS A 63 -9.59 -0.69 -7.09
N ARG A 64 -10.04 0.57 -7.21
CA ARG A 64 -11.41 0.97 -6.89
C ARG A 64 -12.38 0.26 -7.84
N GLY A 65 -13.38 -0.45 -7.30
CA GLY A 65 -14.37 -1.21 -8.09
C GLY A 65 -13.88 -2.52 -8.73
N HIS A 66 -12.59 -2.86 -8.62
CA HIS A 66 -12.02 -3.97 -9.38
C HIS A 66 -12.02 -5.33 -8.67
N LYS A 67 -12.39 -5.39 -7.38
CA LYS A 67 -12.28 -6.61 -6.55
C LYS A 67 -12.99 -7.83 -7.18
N ASN A 68 -14.25 -7.67 -7.59
CA ASN A 68 -15.09 -8.79 -8.05
C ASN A 68 -14.88 -9.16 -9.52
N VAL A 69 -14.27 -8.26 -10.30
CA VAL A 69 -13.97 -8.45 -11.73
C VAL A 69 -12.49 -8.72 -11.98
N CYS A 70 -11.73 -8.98 -10.92
CA CYS A 70 -10.30 -9.22 -11.03
C CYS A 70 -10.05 -10.62 -11.59
N PRO A 71 -9.39 -10.76 -12.76
CA PRO A 71 -9.12 -12.07 -13.35
C PRO A 71 -8.17 -12.92 -12.48
N PHE A 72 -7.41 -12.28 -11.59
CA PHE A 72 -6.43 -12.92 -10.73
C PHE A 72 -6.86 -13.02 -9.26
N GLN A 73 -8.14 -12.78 -8.92
CA GLN A 73 -8.60 -12.83 -7.52
C GLN A 73 -8.25 -14.16 -6.83
N ASN A 74 -8.31 -15.26 -7.57
CA ASN A 74 -8.08 -16.62 -7.07
C ASN A 74 -6.75 -17.23 -7.54
N CYS A 75 -5.83 -16.44 -8.12
CA CYS A 75 -4.54 -16.98 -8.60
C CYS A 75 -3.67 -17.54 -7.46
N GLN A 76 -3.07 -18.72 -7.62
CA GLN A 76 -2.26 -19.38 -6.58
C GLN A 76 -0.75 -19.31 -6.81
N CYS A 77 -0.24 -18.47 -7.72
CA CYS A 77 1.20 -18.30 -7.90
C CYS A 77 1.88 -17.68 -6.66
N ASP A 78 3.20 -17.85 -6.55
CA ASP A 78 3.98 -17.44 -5.37
C ASP A 78 3.82 -15.95 -5.02
N TYR A 79 3.83 -15.07 -6.02
CA TYR A 79 3.66 -13.62 -5.82
C TYR A 79 2.28 -13.28 -5.27
N CYS A 80 1.23 -13.95 -5.77
CA CYS A 80 -0.15 -13.76 -5.30
C CYS A 80 -0.34 -14.36 -3.89
N GLY A 81 0.24 -15.53 -3.61
CA GLY A 81 0.32 -16.11 -2.27
C GLY A 81 0.97 -15.17 -1.25
N LEU A 82 2.14 -14.61 -1.59
CA LEU A 82 2.84 -13.63 -0.77
C LEU A 82 2.00 -12.37 -0.51
N THR A 83 1.31 -11.88 -1.54
CA THR A 83 0.48 -10.68 -1.40
C THR A 83 -0.73 -10.92 -0.49
N ARG A 84 -1.35 -12.12 -0.54
CA ARG A 84 -2.42 -12.50 0.41
C ARG A 84 -1.90 -12.54 1.85
N LYS A 85 -0.79 -13.24 2.10
CA LYS A 85 -0.14 -13.27 3.42
C LYS A 85 0.11 -11.86 3.96
N ARG A 86 0.66 -10.96 3.12
CA ARG A 86 0.84 -9.55 3.47
C ARG A 86 -0.47 -8.84 3.81
N GLN A 87 -1.53 -9.06 3.05
CA GLN A 87 -2.84 -8.46 3.33
C GLN A 87 -3.43 -8.96 4.64
N ASP A 88 -3.26 -10.24 4.97
CA ASP A 88 -3.71 -10.81 6.24
C ASP A 88 -2.94 -10.23 7.42
N VAL A 89 -1.61 -10.17 7.36
CA VAL A 89 -0.76 -9.48 8.37
C VAL A 89 -1.24 -8.03 8.58
N MET A 90 -1.46 -7.30 7.48
CA MET A 90 -1.95 -5.92 7.55
C MET A 90 -3.36 -5.83 8.13
N ARG A 91 -4.25 -6.80 7.86
CA ARG A 91 -5.59 -6.88 8.46
C ARG A 91 -5.50 -7.04 9.96
N HIS A 92 -4.71 -8.00 10.44
CA HIS A 92 -4.48 -8.22 11.88
C HIS A 92 -3.89 -6.98 12.55
N TYR A 93 -2.84 -6.40 11.96
CA TYR A 93 -2.24 -5.17 12.46
C TYR A 93 -3.25 -4.00 12.54
N GLN A 94 -4.10 -3.83 11.52
CA GLN A 94 -5.14 -2.80 11.54
C GLN A 94 -6.21 -3.05 12.61
N LEU A 95 -6.58 -4.32 12.86
CA LEU A 95 -7.51 -4.68 13.93
C LEU A 95 -6.93 -4.32 15.29
N VAL A 96 -5.67 -4.68 15.57
CA VAL A 96 -4.99 -4.32 16.81
C VAL A 96 -4.94 -2.80 16.97
N LYS A 97 -4.53 -2.07 15.93
CA LYS A 97 -4.41 -0.60 15.97
C LYS A 97 -5.77 0.11 16.14
N ARG A 98 -6.84 -0.44 15.56
CA ARG A 98 -8.20 0.12 15.67
C ARG A 98 -8.92 -0.32 16.94
N SER A 99 -8.50 -1.41 17.56
CA SER A 99 -9.03 -1.81 18.84
C SER A 99 -8.66 -0.75 19.87
N LYS A 100 -9.65 0.04 20.30
CA LYS A 100 -9.54 0.84 21.52
C LYS A 100 -9.57 -0.17 22.64
N VAL A 101 -8.39 -0.60 23.07
CA VAL A 101 -8.33 -1.55 24.17
C VAL A 101 -8.81 -0.81 25.41
N ILE A 102 -9.96 -1.25 25.93
CA ILE A 102 -10.70 -0.58 27.00
C ILE A 102 -9.91 -0.69 28.33
N THR A 103 -9.00 -1.65 28.44
CA THR A 103 -8.14 -1.87 29.62
C THR A 103 -6.66 -1.87 29.23
N SER A 104 -5.80 -1.24 30.03
CA SER A 104 -4.35 -1.14 29.76
C SER A 104 -3.66 -2.50 29.64
N GLN A 105 -4.12 -3.51 30.39
CA GLN A 105 -3.54 -4.86 30.39
C GLN A 105 -3.83 -5.67 29.13
N GLN A 106 -5.03 -5.57 28.54
CA GLN A 106 -5.32 -6.26 27.29
C GLN A 106 -4.59 -5.62 26.09
N ALA A 107 -4.16 -4.36 26.23
CA ALA A 107 -3.47 -3.63 25.18
C ALA A 107 -2.02 -4.08 25.09
N SER A 108 -1.36 -4.15 26.24
CA SER A 108 0.00 -4.68 26.34
C SER A 108 0.06 -6.14 25.89
N GLN A 109 -0.92 -6.96 26.27
CA GLN A 109 -0.97 -8.38 25.91
C GLN A 109 -1.12 -8.59 24.39
N LYS A 110 -2.03 -7.86 23.73
CA LYS A 110 -2.18 -7.89 22.26
C LYS A 110 -0.97 -7.35 21.52
N GLN A 111 -0.23 -6.41 22.10
CA GLN A 111 1.02 -5.90 21.52
C GLN A 111 2.14 -6.95 21.58
N VAL A 112 2.26 -7.67 22.70
CA VAL A 112 3.24 -8.75 22.86
C VAL A 112 2.96 -9.87 21.87
N GLU A 113 1.71 -10.34 21.75
CA GLU A 113 1.31 -11.37 20.78
C GLU A 113 1.61 -10.97 19.33
N ALA A 114 1.32 -9.71 18.97
CA ALA A 114 1.62 -9.20 17.63
C ALA A 114 3.13 -9.17 17.35
N TYR A 115 3.95 -8.81 18.35
CA TYR A 115 5.40 -8.80 18.23
C TYR A 115 5.99 -10.21 18.07
N GLU A 116 5.52 -11.17 18.88
CA GLU A 116 5.93 -12.57 18.79
C GLU A 116 5.62 -13.16 17.42
N TYR A 117 4.42 -12.91 16.89
CA TYR A 117 4.03 -13.35 15.54
C TYR A 117 4.94 -12.75 14.46
N VAL A 118 5.27 -11.46 14.54
CA VAL A 118 6.20 -10.82 13.59
C VAL A 118 7.60 -11.43 13.68
N MET A 119 8.09 -11.72 14.89
CA MET A 119 9.40 -12.37 15.09
C MET A 119 9.44 -13.80 14.55
N GLN A 120 8.37 -14.57 14.73
CA GLN A 120 8.24 -15.91 14.16
C GLN A 120 8.27 -15.87 12.62
N VAL A 121 7.42 -15.04 12.00
CA VAL A 121 7.39 -14.91 10.53
C VAL A 121 8.73 -14.42 9.98
N THR A 122 9.41 -13.52 10.68
CA THR A 122 10.74 -13.04 10.29
C THR A 122 11.78 -14.17 10.33
N ARG A 123 11.73 -15.03 11.35
CA ARG A 123 12.60 -16.22 11.47
C ARG A 123 12.35 -17.23 10.36
N GLU A 124 11.09 -17.53 10.07
CA GLU A 124 10.70 -18.46 8.99
C GLU A 124 11.16 -17.94 7.62
N LEU A 125 11.03 -16.64 7.36
CA LEU A 125 11.51 -16.02 6.13
C LEU A 125 13.04 -16.01 6.02
N ALA A 126 13.76 -15.94 7.13
CA ALA A 126 15.22 -16.00 7.15
C ALA A 126 15.77 -17.41 6.86
N GLN A 127 14.94 -18.45 7.01
CA GLN A 127 15.30 -19.84 6.71
C GLN A 127 15.10 -20.22 5.24
N PHE A 128 14.47 -19.34 4.44
CA PHE A 128 14.38 -19.54 3.00
C PHE A 128 15.72 -19.18 2.31
N PRO A 129 16.34 -20.11 1.57
CA PRO A 129 17.61 -19.86 0.90
C PRO A 129 17.48 -18.77 -0.17
N LEU A 130 18.51 -17.92 -0.25
CA LEU A 130 18.64 -16.85 -1.24
C LEU A 130 19.32 -17.39 -2.50
N ASP A 131 18.58 -18.17 -3.29
CA ASP A 131 19.02 -18.57 -4.64
C ASP A 131 18.56 -17.55 -5.70
#